data_AF-A0A1Y5IB19-F1
#
_entry.id   AF-A0A1Y5IB19-F1
#
_cell.length_a   1.000
_cell.length_b   1.000
_cell.length_c   1.000
_cell.angle_alpha   90.00
_cell.angle_beta   90.00
_cell.angle_gamma   90.00
#
_symmetry.space_group_name_H-M   'P 1'
#
loop_
_entity.id
_entity.type
_entity.pdbx_description
1 polymer ?
#
loop_
_entity_poly.entity_id
_entity_poly.type
_entity_poly.pdbx_seq_one_letter_code
_entity_poly.pdbx_strand_id
1 'polypeptide(L)'
;MPSGAARRKRKRENEKTRAWERLDALDGDVEAYEKTLELEATARRREAAATRRLADVERLNASALRGGDGRTDERRNQGTAAGSLGLANATRIAVRVARDSPHALEMLCCATSDGDCVFACAQPKSWGRRGVEIIFKELGFDVIEYDEVTLSKAPGLTACVVRLRAEPSTKKKSKNDGGSAAETLLARAEALIEPIQAPNLTDGEEDASLGGLGAWVGAHRRRRAGGAKAVSSGIDAWFEKKEAEEDAAREAINAAKADDGWTVVQAKRGRKKTTADDETGTTVGGIRAATADGRRKEVKKIANEQFYRFQTKEKRRSEIMELQAKFEEDKQRIARLKAARKFKPL
;
A
#
# COMPACT_ATOMS: atom_id res chain seq x y z
N MET A 1 -16.04 -63.48 5.74
CA MET A 1 -15.81 -62.29 4.89
C MET A 1 -16.31 -62.58 3.48
N PRO A 2 -17.17 -61.75 2.87
CA PRO A 2 -17.63 -61.96 1.50
C PRO A 2 -16.46 -61.94 0.52
N SER A 3 -16.49 -62.83 -0.48
CA SER A 3 -15.44 -62.90 -1.50
C SER A 3 -15.35 -61.60 -2.31
N GLY A 4 -14.17 -61.32 -2.89
CA GLY A 4 -13.96 -60.14 -3.72
C GLY A 4 -14.95 -60.05 -4.91
N ALA A 5 -15.37 -61.19 -5.43
CA ALA A 5 -16.40 -61.29 -6.47
C ALA A 5 -17.80 -60.89 -5.96
N ALA A 6 -18.20 -61.37 -4.78
CA ALA A 6 -19.48 -60.99 -4.16
C ALA A 6 -19.53 -59.49 -3.86
N ARG A 7 -18.42 -58.87 -3.43
CA ARG A 7 -18.34 -57.43 -3.18
C ARG A 7 -18.48 -56.59 -4.46
N ARG A 8 -17.87 -57.03 -5.57
CA ARG A 8 -18.02 -56.37 -6.89
C ARG A 8 -19.45 -56.49 -7.44
N LYS A 9 -20.09 -57.65 -7.27
CA LYS A 9 -21.49 -57.88 -7.67
C LYS A 9 -22.43 -56.95 -6.90
N ARG A 10 -22.32 -56.92 -5.56
CA ARG A 10 -23.11 -56.01 -4.70
C ARG A 10 -22.88 -54.53 -5.05
N LYS A 11 -21.65 -54.14 -5.39
CA LYS A 11 -21.35 -52.77 -5.84
C LYS A 11 -22.09 -52.41 -7.13
N ARG A 12 -22.07 -53.30 -8.13
CA ARG A 12 -22.79 -53.10 -9.40
C ARG A 12 -24.30 -53.06 -9.20
N GLU A 13 -24.84 -53.91 -8.32
CA GLU A 13 -26.27 -53.91 -7.98
C GLU A 13 -26.65 -52.59 -7.29
N ASN A 14 -25.88 -52.13 -6.30
CA ASN A 14 -26.11 -50.84 -5.65
C ASN A 14 -25.96 -49.63 -6.60
N GLU A 15 -25.06 -49.70 -7.59
CA GLU A 15 -24.92 -48.66 -8.61
C GLU A 15 -26.14 -48.62 -9.54
N LYS A 16 -26.68 -49.80 -9.89
CA LYS A 16 -27.92 -49.90 -10.67
C LYS A 16 -29.11 -49.35 -9.89
N THR A 17 -29.29 -49.72 -8.61
CA THR A 17 -30.41 -49.22 -7.80
C THR A 17 -30.35 -47.70 -7.68
N ARG A 18 -29.17 -47.13 -7.45
CA ARG A 18 -28.97 -45.67 -7.40
C ARG A 18 -29.24 -44.97 -8.73
N ALA A 19 -28.91 -45.61 -9.85
CA ALA A 19 -29.22 -45.06 -11.17
C ALA A 19 -30.74 -45.02 -11.41
N TRP A 20 -31.46 -46.08 -11.01
CA TRP A 20 -32.92 -46.10 -11.06
C TRP A 20 -33.56 -45.08 -10.12
N GLU A 21 -33.10 -44.98 -8.86
CA GLU A 21 -33.59 -43.97 -7.91
C GLU A 21 -33.39 -42.53 -8.42
N ARG A 22 -32.30 -42.26 -9.13
CA ARG A 22 -32.02 -40.94 -9.74
C ARG A 22 -32.90 -40.65 -10.96
N LEU A 23 -33.21 -41.67 -11.75
CA LEU A 23 -34.12 -41.55 -12.88
C LEU A 23 -35.58 -41.36 -12.41
N ASP A 24 -35.99 -42.10 -11.38
CA ASP A 24 -37.30 -41.97 -10.74
C ASP A 24 -37.47 -40.58 -10.10
N ALA A 25 -36.42 -40.02 -9.50
CA ALA A 25 -36.43 -38.65 -8.96
C ALA A 25 -36.58 -37.55 -10.03
N LEU A 26 -36.39 -37.89 -11.30
CA LEU A 26 -36.57 -37.00 -12.46
C LEU A 26 -37.85 -37.38 -13.24
N ASP A 27 -38.80 -38.06 -12.60
CA ASP A 27 -40.06 -38.52 -13.19
C ASP A 27 -39.88 -39.41 -14.45
N GLY A 28 -38.75 -40.11 -14.55
CA GLY A 28 -38.43 -40.95 -15.70
C GLY A 28 -37.89 -40.20 -16.93
N ASP A 29 -37.59 -38.91 -16.81
CA ASP A 29 -36.99 -38.12 -17.90
C ASP A 29 -35.52 -38.51 -18.13
N VAL A 30 -35.28 -39.28 -19.19
CA VAL A 30 -33.97 -39.78 -19.58
C VAL A 30 -33.03 -38.65 -20.01
N GLU A 31 -33.54 -37.61 -20.68
CA GLU A 31 -32.71 -36.49 -21.13
C GLU A 31 -32.22 -35.64 -19.95
N ALA A 32 -33.09 -35.44 -18.94
CA ALA A 32 -32.72 -34.78 -17.70
C ALA A 32 -31.64 -35.59 -16.96
N TYR A 33 -31.81 -36.92 -16.89
CA TYR A 33 -30.83 -37.80 -16.27
C TYR A 33 -29.46 -37.75 -16.97
N GLU A 34 -29.42 -37.80 -18.30
CA GLU A 34 -28.18 -37.68 -19.08
C GLU A 34 -27.48 -36.34 -18.83
N LYS A 35 -28.23 -35.23 -18.81
CA LYS A 35 -27.68 -33.90 -18.47
C LYS A 35 -27.09 -33.86 -17.06
N THR A 36 -27.74 -34.49 -16.06
CA THR A 36 -27.15 -34.55 -14.70
C THR A 36 -25.85 -35.35 -14.67
N LEU A 37 -25.75 -36.41 -15.47
CA LEU A 37 -24.57 -37.25 -15.57
C LEU A 37 -23.42 -36.52 -16.26
N GLU A 38 -23.71 -35.74 -17.30
CA GLU A 38 -22.75 -34.83 -17.94
C GLU A 38 -22.28 -33.74 -16.97
N LEU A 39 -23.18 -33.14 -16.19
CA LEU A 39 -22.83 -32.16 -15.16
C LEU A 39 -21.96 -32.78 -14.05
N GLU A 40 -22.29 -33.97 -13.56
CA GLU A 40 -21.46 -34.69 -12.57
C GLU A 40 -20.09 -35.07 -13.17
N ALA A 41 -20.04 -35.48 -14.44
CA ALA A 41 -18.79 -35.81 -15.12
C ALA A 41 -17.91 -34.56 -15.31
N THR A 42 -18.49 -33.42 -15.69
CA THR A 42 -17.77 -32.14 -15.79
C THR A 42 -17.32 -31.64 -14.42
N ALA A 43 -18.13 -31.79 -13.37
CA ALA A 43 -17.76 -31.47 -12.00
C ALA A 43 -16.59 -32.32 -11.49
N ARG A 44 -16.63 -33.65 -11.69
CA ARG A 44 -15.50 -34.54 -11.35
C ARG A 44 -14.24 -34.21 -12.12
N ARG A 45 -14.35 -33.83 -13.40
CA ARG A 45 -13.20 -33.35 -14.19
C ARG A 45 -12.63 -32.05 -13.61
N ARG A 46 -13.48 -31.13 -13.15
CA ARG A 46 -13.06 -29.88 -12.48
C ARG A 46 -12.38 -30.15 -11.15
N GLU A 47 -12.94 -31.02 -10.30
CA GLU A 47 -12.33 -31.42 -9.03
C GLU A 47 -10.99 -32.13 -9.21
N ALA A 48 -10.89 -33.05 -10.19
CA ALA A 48 -9.64 -33.70 -10.54
C ALA A 48 -8.59 -32.70 -11.06
N ALA A 49 -8.99 -31.72 -11.88
CA ALA A 49 -8.09 -30.64 -12.29
C ALA A 49 -7.67 -29.76 -11.10
N ALA A 50 -8.58 -29.40 -10.19
CA ALA A 50 -8.26 -28.60 -9.00
C ALA A 50 -7.27 -29.30 -8.06
N THR A 51 -7.46 -30.60 -7.82
CA THR A 51 -6.53 -31.41 -7.01
C THR A 51 -5.15 -31.53 -7.66
N ARG A 52 -5.07 -31.65 -8.98
CA ARG A 52 -3.81 -31.62 -9.72
C ARG A 52 -3.12 -30.26 -9.67
N ARG A 53 -3.86 -29.16 -9.86
CA ARG A 53 -3.36 -27.78 -9.71
C ARG A 53 -2.75 -27.56 -8.33
N LEU A 54 -3.43 -28.02 -7.28
CA LEU A 54 -2.91 -27.93 -5.90
C LEU A 54 -1.60 -28.73 -5.75
N ALA A 55 -1.54 -29.95 -6.25
CA ALA A 55 -0.33 -30.77 -6.23
C ALA A 55 0.83 -30.16 -7.03
N ASP A 56 0.54 -29.43 -8.12
CA ASP A 56 1.55 -28.71 -8.91
C ASP A 56 2.11 -27.51 -8.15
N VAL A 57 1.26 -26.73 -7.47
CA VAL A 57 1.69 -25.62 -6.60
C VAL A 57 2.56 -26.14 -5.45
N GLU A 58 2.17 -27.25 -4.82
CA GLU A 58 2.96 -27.88 -3.77
C GLU A 58 4.32 -28.37 -4.28
N ARG A 59 4.38 -28.96 -5.48
CA ARG A 59 5.63 -29.38 -6.12
C ARG A 59 6.55 -28.19 -6.44
N LEU A 60 6.00 -27.09 -6.95
CA LEU A 60 6.75 -25.85 -7.21
C LEU A 60 7.33 -25.29 -5.91
N ASN A 61 6.52 -25.21 -4.85
CA ASN A 61 6.97 -24.76 -3.53
C ASN A 61 8.07 -25.66 -2.97
N ALA A 62 7.94 -26.98 -3.08
CA ALA A 62 8.96 -27.93 -2.65
C ALA A 62 10.27 -27.81 -3.46
N SER A 63 10.18 -27.51 -4.76
CA SER A 63 11.36 -27.26 -5.61
C SER A 63 12.11 -25.99 -5.20
N ALA A 64 11.37 -24.92 -4.86
CA ALA A 64 11.95 -23.65 -4.42
C ALA A 64 12.66 -23.78 -3.06
N LEU A 65 12.16 -24.62 -2.15
CA LEU A 65 12.80 -24.87 -0.85
C LEU A 65 14.09 -25.71 -0.98
N ARG A 66 14.17 -26.61 -1.96
CA ARG A 66 15.36 -27.44 -2.22
C ARG A 66 16.52 -26.68 -2.86
N GLY A 67 16.26 -25.56 -3.54
CA GLY A 67 17.28 -24.70 -4.15
C GLY A 67 18.18 -23.94 -3.15
N GLY A 68 17.97 -24.10 -1.83
CA GLY A 68 18.79 -23.49 -0.78
C GLY A 68 19.95 -24.34 -0.28
N ASP A 69 19.96 -25.66 -0.50
CA ASP A 69 21.03 -26.56 -0.06
C ASP A 69 21.84 -27.05 -1.28
N GLY A 70 23.01 -26.45 -1.49
CA GLY A 70 23.96 -26.79 -2.53
C GLY A 70 24.64 -28.16 -2.31
N ARG A 71 23.91 -29.25 -2.53
CA ARG A 71 24.47 -30.59 -2.79
C ARG A 71 23.66 -31.31 -3.86
N THR A 72 24.12 -31.19 -5.10
CA THR A 72 23.66 -32.00 -6.24
C THR A 72 24.25 -33.40 -6.13
N ASP A 73 23.45 -34.38 -5.69
CA ASP A 73 23.77 -35.81 -5.85
C ASP A 73 23.39 -36.23 -7.28
N GLU A 74 24.38 -36.28 -8.18
CA GLU A 74 24.25 -36.68 -9.60
C GLU A 74 24.01 -38.19 -9.82
N ARG A 75 23.43 -38.91 -8.86
CA ARG A 75 23.17 -40.34 -9.02
C ARG A 75 21.76 -40.73 -8.58
N ARG A 76 20.78 -40.48 -9.47
CA ARG A 76 19.70 -41.43 -9.72
C ARG A 76 18.82 -41.04 -10.92
N ASN A 77 18.77 -42.00 -11.84
CA ASN A 77 17.60 -42.38 -12.65
C ASN A 77 17.39 -41.70 -14.01
N GLN A 78 18.04 -42.27 -15.02
CA GLN A 78 17.52 -42.33 -16.38
C GLN A 78 16.30 -43.26 -16.38
N GLY A 79 15.11 -42.68 -16.35
CA GLY A 79 13.85 -43.42 -16.41
C GLY A 79 12.67 -42.47 -16.35
N THR A 80 12.04 -42.23 -17.50
CA THR A 80 10.84 -41.39 -17.72
C THR A 80 11.03 -39.89 -17.47
N ALA A 81 11.42 -39.18 -18.53
CA ALA A 81 11.36 -37.73 -18.65
C ALA A 81 9.90 -37.24 -18.77
N ALA A 82 9.12 -37.38 -17.70
CA ALA A 82 7.80 -36.79 -17.57
C ALA A 82 7.81 -35.80 -16.39
N GLY A 83 7.94 -34.51 -16.72
CA GLY A 83 7.64 -33.40 -15.82
C GLY A 83 8.76 -32.99 -14.85
N SER A 84 9.80 -32.31 -15.36
CA SER A 84 10.61 -31.45 -14.49
C SER A 84 9.84 -30.16 -14.17
N LEU A 85 8.85 -30.26 -13.29
CA LEU A 85 8.08 -29.14 -12.75
C LEU A 85 8.94 -28.37 -11.74
N GLY A 86 9.83 -27.52 -12.25
CA GLY A 86 10.63 -26.61 -11.44
C GLY A 86 10.96 -25.34 -12.22
N LEU A 87 10.97 -24.19 -11.54
CA LEU A 87 11.35 -22.90 -12.12
C LEU A 87 12.77 -22.89 -12.73
N ALA A 88 13.61 -23.86 -12.36
CA ALA A 88 14.94 -24.06 -12.92
C ALA A 88 14.95 -24.38 -14.42
N ASN A 89 13.92 -25.05 -14.93
CA ASN A 89 13.77 -25.42 -16.34
C ASN A 89 12.64 -24.62 -17.03
N ALA A 90 12.22 -23.50 -16.44
CA ALA A 90 11.19 -22.67 -17.02
C ALA A 90 11.69 -22.01 -18.32
N THR A 91 10.84 -22.02 -19.35
CA THR A 91 11.11 -21.26 -20.57
C THR A 91 10.95 -19.77 -20.29
N ARG A 92 11.83 -18.97 -20.89
CA ARG A 92 11.88 -17.53 -20.67
C ARG A 92 11.27 -16.84 -21.86
N ILE A 93 10.19 -16.10 -21.62
CA ILE A 93 9.55 -15.27 -22.63
C ILE A 93 10.03 -13.85 -22.39
N ALA A 94 10.85 -13.34 -23.31
CA ALA A 94 11.28 -11.95 -23.27
C ALA A 94 10.13 -11.06 -23.74
N VAL A 95 9.70 -10.15 -22.87
CA VAL A 95 8.63 -9.18 -23.15
C VAL A 95 9.15 -7.79 -22.81
N ARG A 96 8.94 -6.80 -23.68
CA ARG A 96 9.37 -5.42 -23.42
C ARG A 96 8.64 -4.84 -22.21
N VAL A 97 9.33 -4.00 -21.43
CA VAL A 97 8.76 -3.39 -20.21
C VAL A 97 7.67 -2.37 -20.57
N ALA A 98 7.92 -1.60 -21.61
CA ALA A 98 6.97 -0.73 -22.28
C ALA A 98 7.09 -0.92 -23.80
N ARG A 99 6.05 -0.51 -24.54
CA ARG A 99 6.05 -0.58 -26.00
C ARG A 99 7.26 0.17 -26.55
N ASP A 100 7.97 -0.46 -27.47
CA ASP A 100 9.19 0.06 -28.11
C ASP A 100 10.34 0.40 -27.15
N SER A 101 10.25 -0.01 -25.87
CA SER A 101 11.35 0.17 -24.93
C SER A 101 12.51 -0.79 -25.23
N PRO A 102 13.77 -0.37 -25.02
CA PRO A 102 14.93 -1.23 -25.18
C PRO A 102 15.06 -2.26 -24.06
N HIS A 103 14.34 -2.08 -22.95
CA HIS A 103 14.37 -2.96 -21.80
C HIS A 103 13.34 -4.08 -21.94
N ALA A 104 13.81 -5.32 -21.79
CA ALA A 104 12.97 -6.50 -21.74
C ALA A 104 12.94 -7.09 -20.32
N LEU A 105 11.78 -7.58 -19.94
CA LEU A 105 11.51 -8.39 -18.78
C LEU A 105 11.41 -9.85 -19.23
N GLU A 106 11.93 -10.78 -18.42
CA GLU A 106 11.77 -12.21 -18.65
C GLU A 106 10.57 -12.73 -17.85
N MET A 107 9.51 -13.13 -18.55
CA MET A 107 8.41 -13.88 -17.96
C MET A 107 8.76 -15.37 -17.99
N LEU A 108 8.73 -16.03 -16.84
CA LEU A 108 9.06 -17.46 -16.74
C LEU A 108 7.79 -18.29 -16.89
N CYS A 109 7.80 -19.25 -17.80
CA CYS A 109 6.67 -20.14 -18.07
C CYS A 109 7.06 -21.61 -17.91
N CYS A 110 6.23 -22.38 -17.21
CA CYS A 110 6.33 -23.84 -17.14
C CYS A 110 4.98 -24.52 -17.38
N ALA A 111 5.01 -25.68 -18.03
CA ALA A 111 3.83 -26.50 -18.22
C ALA A 111 3.41 -27.12 -16.88
N THR A 112 2.10 -27.19 -16.64
CA THR A 112 1.52 -27.90 -15.48
C THR A 112 1.17 -29.34 -15.87
N SER A 113 0.82 -30.18 -14.88
CA SER A 113 0.48 -31.59 -15.11
C SER A 113 -0.76 -31.81 -15.98
N ASP A 114 -1.60 -30.78 -16.17
CA ASP A 114 -2.81 -30.85 -16.98
C ASP A 114 -2.57 -30.64 -18.48
N GLY A 115 -1.33 -30.37 -18.93
CA GLY A 115 -0.94 -30.27 -20.34
C GLY A 115 -1.50 -29.06 -21.10
N ASP A 116 -2.72 -28.63 -20.79
CA ASP A 116 -3.36 -27.44 -21.38
C ASP A 116 -3.20 -26.19 -20.50
N CYS A 117 -2.65 -26.35 -19.30
CA CYS A 117 -2.45 -25.28 -18.34
C CYS A 117 -0.96 -24.92 -18.22
N VAL A 118 -0.65 -23.63 -18.20
CA VAL A 118 0.70 -23.07 -18.04
C VAL A 118 0.74 -22.23 -16.77
N PHE A 119 1.80 -22.38 -16.00
CA PHE A 119 2.12 -21.48 -14.90
C PHE A 119 3.10 -20.43 -15.43
N ALA A 120 2.73 -19.15 -15.32
CA ALA A 120 3.56 -18.02 -15.70
C ALA A 120 3.85 -17.17 -14.46
N CYS A 121 5.09 -16.70 -14.31
CA CYS A 121 5.48 -15.84 -13.20
C CYS A 121 6.47 -14.76 -13.62
N ALA A 122 6.72 -13.82 -12.69
CA ALA A 122 7.54 -12.63 -12.88
C ALA A 122 6.92 -11.56 -13.79
N GLN A 123 5.60 -11.56 -13.98
CA GLN A 123 4.91 -10.50 -14.71
C GLN A 123 4.54 -9.32 -13.77
N PRO A 124 4.59 -8.06 -14.25
CA PRO A 124 4.22 -6.89 -13.44
C PRO A 124 2.73 -6.93 -13.07
N LYS A 125 2.40 -6.56 -11.83
CA LYS A 125 0.99 -6.47 -11.39
C LYS A 125 0.14 -5.53 -12.25
N SER A 126 0.76 -4.53 -12.89
CA SER A 126 0.06 -3.57 -13.75
C SER A 126 -0.49 -4.18 -15.03
N TRP A 127 0.02 -5.33 -15.49
CA TRP A 127 -0.47 -5.97 -16.72
C TRP A 127 -1.85 -6.61 -16.54
N GLY A 128 -2.13 -7.13 -15.34
CA GLY A 128 -3.35 -7.88 -15.04
C GLY A 128 -3.65 -8.98 -16.06
N ARG A 129 -4.92 -9.41 -16.13
CA ARG A 129 -5.36 -10.44 -17.08
C ARG A 129 -5.19 -10.03 -18.55
N ARG A 130 -5.55 -8.78 -18.89
CA ARG A 130 -5.55 -8.29 -20.28
C ARG A 130 -4.15 -8.28 -20.89
N GLY A 131 -3.13 -7.90 -20.10
CA GLY A 131 -1.76 -7.89 -20.59
C GLY A 131 -1.24 -9.28 -20.91
N VAL A 132 -1.56 -10.24 -20.04
CA VAL A 132 -1.23 -11.65 -20.24
C VAL A 132 -1.93 -12.19 -21.49
N GLU A 133 -3.23 -11.94 -21.66
CA GLU A 133 -3.99 -12.35 -22.86
C GLU A 133 -3.37 -11.86 -24.17
N ILE A 134 -2.86 -10.63 -24.22
CA ILE A 134 -2.21 -10.08 -25.42
C ILE A 134 -0.94 -10.86 -25.76
N ILE A 135 -0.09 -11.16 -24.76
CA ILE A 135 1.16 -11.92 -24.94
C ILE A 135 0.86 -13.33 -25.48
N PHE A 136 -0.11 -14.01 -24.85
CA PHE A 136 -0.51 -15.36 -25.27
C PHE A 136 -1.17 -15.36 -26.67
N LYS A 137 -1.90 -14.29 -27.03
CA LYS A 137 -2.45 -14.12 -28.38
C LYS A 137 -1.39 -13.89 -29.46
N GLU A 138 -0.32 -13.14 -29.18
CA GLU A 138 0.81 -13.02 -30.11
C GLU A 138 1.49 -14.37 -30.36
N LEU A 139 1.47 -15.25 -29.35
CA LEU A 139 1.87 -16.65 -29.45
C LEU A 139 0.80 -17.55 -30.08
N GLY A 140 -0.37 -17.03 -30.47
CA GLY A 140 -1.44 -17.76 -31.14
C GLY A 140 -2.29 -18.64 -30.22
N PHE A 141 -2.39 -18.30 -28.94
CA PHE A 141 -3.21 -19.00 -27.97
C PHE A 141 -4.21 -18.06 -27.31
N ASP A 142 -5.45 -18.54 -27.16
CA ASP A 142 -6.47 -17.88 -26.37
C ASP A 142 -6.44 -18.37 -24.92
N VAL A 143 -6.65 -17.46 -23.98
CA VAL A 143 -6.76 -17.76 -22.56
C VAL A 143 -8.23 -18.01 -22.21
N ILE A 144 -8.55 -19.22 -21.75
CA ILE A 144 -9.91 -19.59 -21.31
C ILE A 144 -10.09 -19.26 -19.83
N GLU A 145 -9.15 -19.70 -18.99
CA GLU A 145 -9.18 -19.51 -17.53
C GLU A 145 -7.89 -18.79 -17.11
N TYR A 146 -8.03 -17.81 -16.23
CA TYR A 146 -6.92 -17.04 -15.66
C TYR A 146 -7.10 -16.98 -14.14
N ASP A 147 -6.21 -17.66 -13.41
CA ASP A 147 -6.17 -17.64 -11.96
C ASP A 147 -4.93 -16.86 -11.51
N GLU A 148 -5.13 -15.70 -10.89
CA GLU A 148 -4.04 -14.86 -10.37
C GLU A 148 -3.52 -15.38 -9.02
N VAL A 149 -2.21 -15.50 -8.91
CA VAL A 149 -1.49 -15.90 -7.70
C VAL A 149 -0.63 -14.72 -7.23
N THR A 150 -1.02 -14.14 -6.09
CA THR A 150 -0.25 -13.05 -5.47
C THR A 150 0.97 -13.59 -4.74
N LEU A 151 2.14 -12.98 -4.98
CA LEU A 151 3.39 -13.37 -4.34
C LEU A 151 3.62 -12.54 -3.07
N SER A 152 3.61 -13.18 -1.90
CA SER A 152 3.80 -12.50 -0.61
C SER A 152 5.17 -11.82 -0.49
N LYS A 153 6.22 -12.44 -1.03
CA LYS A 153 7.60 -11.90 -1.00
C LYS A 153 7.87 -10.79 -2.03
N ALA A 154 7.05 -10.67 -3.07
CA ALA A 154 7.24 -9.74 -4.17
C ALA A 154 5.90 -9.16 -4.63
N PRO A 155 5.30 -8.20 -3.90
CA PRO A 155 3.95 -7.71 -4.17
C PRO A 155 3.81 -6.90 -5.47
N GLY A 156 4.94 -6.46 -6.06
CA GLY A 156 4.97 -5.78 -7.36
C GLY A 156 4.90 -6.74 -8.55
N LEU A 157 5.15 -8.03 -8.32
CA LEU A 157 5.07 -9.08 -9.34
C LEU A 157 3.90 -9.99 -9.04
N THR A 158 3.35 -10.60 -10.09
CA THR A 158 2.28 -11.58 -10.00
C THR A 158 2.72 -12.87 -10.67
N ALA A 159 2.10 -13.97 -10.25
CA ALA A 159 2.12 -15.23 -10.98
C ALA A 159 0.68 -15.55 -11.40
N CYS A 160 0.51 -16.37 -12.43
CA CYS A 160 -0.80 -16.84 -12.85
C CYS A 160 -0.74 -18.29 -13.34
N VAL A 161 -1.86 -18.99 -13.17
CA VAL A 161 -2.14 -20.25 -13.84
C VAL A 161 -3.12 -19.95 -14.97
N VAL A 162 -2.75 -20.32 -16.19
CA VAL A 162 -3.47 -19.96 -17.40
C VAL A 162 -3.86 -21.24 -18.13
N ARG A 163 -5.15 -21.41 -18.42
CA ARG A 163 -5.62 -22.48 -19.30
C ARG A 163 -5.71 -21.99 -20.72
N LEU A 164 -5.02 -22.68 -21.62
CA LEU A 164 -4.85 -22.27 -23.01
C LEU A 164 -5.77 -23.04 -23.94
N ARG A 165 -6.21 -22.36 -25.00
CA ARG A 165 -6.77 -22.95 -26.20
C ARG A 165 -5.91 -22.53 -27.37
N ALA A 166 -5.36 -23.49 -28.11
CA ALA A 166 -4.71 -23.18 -29.37
C ALA A 166 -5.76 -22.67 -30.37
N GLU A 167 -5.49 -21.53 -31.00
CA GLU A 167 -6.30 -21.05 -32.11
C GLU A 167 -6.26 -22.08 -33.26
N PRO A 168 -7.36 -22.31 -33.99
CA PRO A 168 -7.37 -23.21 -35.12
C PRO A 168 -6.52 -22.56 -36.23
N SER A 169 -5.26 -22.98 -36.34
CA SER A 169 -4.37 -22.45 -37.37
C SER A 169 -4.90 -22.85 -38.76
N THR A 170 -4.79 -21.92 -39.71
CA THR A 170 -5.19 -22.12 -41.12
C THR A 170 -4.26 -23.08 -41.88
N LYS A 171 -3.20 -23.58 -41.25
CA LYS A 171 -2.24 -24.53 -41.82
C LYS A 171 -2.59 -25.94 -41.38
N LYS A 172 -2.55 -26.88 -42.35
CA LYS A 172 -2.76 -28.33 -42.13
C LYS A 172 -1.93 -28.80 -40.93
N LYS A 173 -2.60 -29.28 -39.88
CA LYS A 173 -1.98 -29.97 -38.73
C LYS A 173 -1.00 -31.01 -39.23
N SER A 174 0.25 -30.90 -38.84
CA SER A 174 1.22 -31.96 -39.07
C SER A 174 0.85 -33.13 -38.16
N LYS A 175 1.05 -34.37 -38.61
CA LYS A 175 0.76 -35.58 -37.82
C LYS A 175 1.57 -35.68 -36.52
N ASN A 176 2.54 -34.78 -36.29
CA ASN A 176 3.37 -34.72 -35.09
C ASN A 176 2.96 -33.63 -34.09
N ASP A 177 1.91 -32.83 -34.36
CA ASP A 177 1.43 -31.78 -33.45
C ASP A 177 0.58 -32.35 -32.29
N GLY A 178 0.93 -33.54 -31.80
CA GLY A 178 0.25 -34.27 -30.72
C GLY A 178 0.72 -33.88 -29.32
N GLY A 179 1.47 -32.79 -29.19
CA GLY A 179 1.88 -32.23 -27.90
C GLY A 179 0.73 -31.48 -27.21
N SER A 180 0.81 -31.40 -25.89
CA SER A 180 -0.17 -30.64 -25.11
C SER A 180 -0.10 -29.13 -25.44
N ALA A 181 -1.19 -28.37 -25.25
CA ALA A 181 -1.21 -26.97 -25.65
C ALA A 181 -0.10 -26.15 -24.95
N ALA A 182 0.21 -26.49 -23.70
CA ALA A 182 1.34 -25.91 -22.96
C ALA A 182 2.68 -26.18 -23.64
N GLU A 183 2.98 -27.42 -24.02
CA GLU A 183 4.26 -27.76 -24.66
C GLU A 183 4.45 -27.04 -26.00
N THR A 184 3.40 -26.95 -26.81
CA THR A 184 3.46 -26.21 -28.08
C THR A 184 3.69 -24.71 -27.87
N LEU A 185 3.14 -24.14 -26.79
CA LEU A 185 3.40 -22.76 -26.43
C LEU A 185 4.86 -22.57 -25.98
N LEU A 186 5.37 -23.43 -25.11
CA LEU A 186 6.75 -23.33 -24.62
C LEU A 186 7.75 -23.48 -25.78
N ALA A 187 7.48 -24.38 -26.73
CA ALA A 187 8.31 -24.52 -27.92
C ALA A 187 8.26 -23.28 -28.83
N ARG A 188 7.09 -22.65 -29.00
CA ARG A 188 6.96 -21.40 -29.77
C ARG A 188 7.62 -20.23 -29.05
N ALA A 189 7.55 -20.19 -27.72
CA ALA A 189 8.21 -19.21 -26.89
C ALA A 189 9.74 -19.30 -26.97
N GLU A 190 10.29 -20.51 -26.95
CA GLU A 190 11.74 -20.74 -27.10
C GLU A 190 12.25 -20.36 -28.49
N ALA A 191 11.41 -20.48 -29.53
CA ALA A 191 11.74 -20.07 -30.89
C ALA A 191 11.70 -18.55 -31.11
N LEU A 192 11.24 -17.74 -30.14
CA LEU A 192 11.21 -16.29 -30.26
C LEU A 192 12.61 -15.69 -30.13
N ILE A 193 13.04 -14.99 -31.17
CA ILE A 193 14.32 -14.26 -31.19
C ILE A 193 14.13 -12.81 -30.73
N GLU A 194 13.01 -12.19 -31.10
CA GLU A 194 12.67 -10.82 -30.71
C GLU A 194 11.74 -10.81 -29.50
N PRO A 195 11.93 -9.88 -28.55
CA PRO A 195 11.05 -9.77 -27.40
C PRO A 195 9.67 -9.27 -27.83
N ILE A 196 8.63 -9.93 -27.30
CA ILE A 196 7.22 -9.56 -27.47
C ILE A 196 7.00 -8.12 -27.00
N GLN A 197 6.13 -7.39 -27.69
CA GLN A 197 5.82 -6.01 -27.31
C GLN A 197 5.05 -5.98 -25.99
N ALA A 198 5.28 -4.93 -25.20
CA ALA A 198 4.51 -4.74 -23.97
C ALA A 198 3.03 -4.53 -24.32
N PRO A 199 2.09 -5.06 -23.54
CA PRO A 199 0.67 -4.83 -23.76
C PRO A 199 0.33 -3.33 -23.74
N ASN A 200 -0.44 -2.84 -24.72
CA ASN A 200 -1.00 -1.48 -24.71
C ASN A 200 -2.04 -1.37 -23.61
N LEU A 201 -1.61 -1.00 -22.41
CA LEU A 201 -2.49 -0.72 -21.27
C LEU A 201 -3.08 0.70 -21.32
N THR A 202 -2.80 1.46 -22.37
CA THR A 202 -3.10 2.90 -22.49
C THR A 202 -4.39 3.25 -23.23
N ASP A 203 -5.12 2.30 -23.81
CA ASP A 203 -6.28 2.61 -24.67
C ASP A 203 -7.63 2.68 -23.94
N GLY A 204 -7.66 2.95 -22.63
CA GLY A 204 -8.92 3.10 -21.92
C GLY A 204 -8.79 3.78 -20.57
N GLU A 205 -9.31 5.01 -20.52
CA GLU A 205 -9.65 5.83 -19.35
C GLU A 205 -8.55 6.11 -18.32
N GLU A 206 -8.43 7.39 -18.01
CA GLU A 206 -7.49 7.99 -17.07
C GLU A 206 -7.75 7.57 -15.61
N ASP A 207 -7.76 6.28 -15.27
CA ASP A 207 -7.95 5.85 -13.88
C ASP A 207 -7.03 4.66 -13.47
N ALA A 208 -6.03 5.05 -12.68
CA ALA A 208 -5.56 4.36 -11.48
C ALA A 208 -4.66 3.10 -11.54
N SER A 209 -4.11 2.66 -12.68
CA SER A 209 -3.16 1.51 -12.66
C SER A 209 -1.98 1.58 -13.64
N LEU A 210 -1.30 2.72 -13.69
CA LEU A 210 0.05 2.79 -14.26
C LEU A 210 1.06 2.87 -13.11
N GLY A 211 1.87 1.82 -12.95
CA GLY A 211 2.97 1.78 -11.98
C GLY A 211 3.94 2.96 -12.16
N GLY A 212 4.75 3.23 -11.14
CA GLY A 212 5.69 4.37 -11.12
C GLY A 212 5.08 5.66 -10.59
N LEU A 213 5.40 6.80 -11.22
CA LEU A 213 4.99 8.13 -10.75
C LEU A 213 3.46 8.29 -10.73
N GLY A 214 2.73 7.75 -11.71
CA GLY A 214 1.27 7.81 -11.77
C GLY A 214 0.61 7.08 -10.60
N ALA A 215 1.07 5.88 -10.28
CA ALA A 215 0.62 5.14 -9.10
C ALA A 215 0.97 5.87 -7.80
N TRP A 216 2.15 6.51 -7.71
CA TRP A 216 2.54 7.30 -6.54
C TRP A 216 1.64 8.54 -6.38
N VAL A 217 1.39 9.29 -7.45
CA VAL A 217 0.49 10.45 -7.46
C VAL A 217 -0.94 10.02 -7.12
N GLY A 218 -1.42 8.92 -7.70
CA GLY A 218 -2.74 8.35 -7.40
C GLY A 218 -2.86 7.89 -5.95
N ALA A 219 -1.86 7.19 -5.41
CA ALA A 219 -1.81 6.81 -4.00
C ALA A 219 -1.75 8.03 -3.08
N HIS A 220 -0.99 9.06 -3.46
CA HIS A 220 -0.90 10.32 -2.72
C HIS A 220 -2.24 11.10 -2.74
N ARG A 221 -2.93 11.12 -3.88
CA ARG A 221 -4.28 11.69 -4.01
C ARG A 221 -5.29 10.89 -3.17
N ARG A 222 -5.25 9.56 -3.19
CA ARG A 222 -6.11 8.70 -2.35
C ARG A 222 -5.88 8.89 -0.85
N ARG A 223 -4.64 9.14 -0.42
CA ARG A 223 -4.33 9.52 0.98
C ARG A 223 -4.99 10.84 1.38
N ARG A 224 -5.29 11.72 0.43
CA ARG A 224 -6.09 12.95 0.61
C ARG A 224 -7.43 12.80 -0.09
N ALA A 225 -8.25 11.86 0.37
CA ALA A 225 -9.58 11.66 -0.17
C ALA A 225 -10.44 12.93 0.01
N GLY A 226 -11.15 13.32 -1.05
CA GLY A 226 -12.23 14.31 -1.00
C GLY A 226 -11.90 15.77 -1.39
N GLY A 227 -10.67 16.03 -1.87
CA GLY A 227 -10.29 17.38 -2.33
C GLY A 227 -10.36 18.44 -1.21
N ALA A 228 -10.22 19.71 -1.56
CA ALA A 228 -10.22 20.80 -0.57
C ALA A 228 -11.57 20.92 0.17
N LYS A 229 -12.68 20.62 -0.51
CA LYS A 229 -14.04 20.75 0.03
C LYS A 229 -14.33 19.72 1.14
N ALA A 230 -13.97 18.44 0.95
CA ALA A 230 -14.20 17.44 1.99
C ALA A 230 -13.34 17.67 3.24
N VAL A 231 -12.13 18.22 3.05
CA VAL A 231 -11.27 18.62 4.18
C VAL A 231 -11.91 19.77 4.96
N SER A 232 -12.44 20.79 4.26
CA SER A 232 -13.17 21.89 4.92
C SER A 232 -14.35 21.36 5.73
N SER A 233 -15.21 20.54 5.12
CA SER A 233 -16.38 19.99 5.84
C SER A 233 -15.99 19.11 7.03
N GLY A 234 -14.86 18.40 6.95
CA GLY A 234 -14.33 17.62 8.07
C GLY A 234 -13.81 18.50 9.22
N ILE A 235 -13.20 19.64 8.88
CA ILE A 235 -12.75 20.63 9.87
C ILE A 235 -13.95 21.32 10.53
N ASP A 236 -14.95 21.72 9.74
CA ASP A 236 -16.16 22.37 10.23
C ASP A 236 -16.91 21.45 11.20
N ALA A 237 -17.12 20.18 10.84
CA ALA A 237 -17.74 19.18 11.71
C ALA A 237 -16.93 18.92 12.99
N TRP A 238 -15.59 19.01 12.92
CA TRP A 238 -14.74 18.88 14.11
C TRP A 238 -14.90 20.07 15.06
N PHE A 239 -14.99 21.29 14.53
CA PHE A 239 -15.25 22.49 15.32
C PHE A 239 -16.62 22.45 15.97
N GLU A 240 -17.67 22.07 15.24
CA GLU A 240 -19.02 21.92 15.79
C GLU A 240 -19.04 20.91 16.95
N LYS A 241 -18.38 19.75 16.78
CA LYS A 241 -18.26 18.76 17.85
C LYS A 241 -17.53 19.31 19.06
N LYS A 242 -16.44 20.06 18.85
CA LYS A 242 -15.64 20.63 19.94
C LYS A 242 -16.36 21.75 20.68
N GLU A 243 -17.08 22.60 19.98
CA GLU A 243 -17.89 23.66 20.56
C GLU A 243 -19.02 23.07 21.41
N ALA A 244 -19.70 22.03 20.92
CA ALA A 244 -20.71 21.31 21.69
C ALA A 244 -20.14 20.66 22.97
N GLU A 245 -18.94 20.06 22.91
CA GLU A 245 -18.26 19.52 24.09
C GLU A 245 -17.90 20.63 25.11
N GLU A 246 -17.40 21.78 24.63
CA GLU A 246 -17.07 22.91 25.50
C GLU A 246 -18.31 23.54 26.14
N ASP A 247 -19.40 23.70 25.38
CA ASP A 247 -20.64 24.27 25.89
C ASP A 247 -21.30 23.32 26.90
N ALA A 248 -21.29 22.01 26.65
CA ALA A 248 -21.72 21.03 27.64
C ALA A 248 -20.86 21.07 28.92
N ALA A 249 -19.55 21.26 28.79
CA ALA A 249 -18.67 21.42 29.95
C ALA A 249 -18.94 22.73 30.71
N ARG A 250 -19.20 23.83 30.00
CA ARG A 250 -19.60 25.11 30.62
C ARG A 250 -20.93 25.01 31.33
N GLU A 251 -21.90 24.32 30.74
CA GLU A 251 -23.20 24.05 31.35
C GLU A 251 -23.06 23.18 32.60
N ALA A 252 -22.24 22.13 32.56
CA ALA A 252 -21.95 21.30 33.73
C ALA A 252 -21.28 22.10 34.87
N ILE A 253 -20.32 22.97 34.54
CA ILE A 253 -19.68 23.86 35.51
C ILE A 253 -20.67 24.88 36.06
N ASN A 254 -21.55 25.43 35.23
CA ASN A 254 -22.57 26.39 35.66
C ASN A 254 -23.64 25.74 36.53
N ALA A 255 -24.05 24.50 36.22
CA ALA A 255 -24.96 23.71 37.04
C ALA A 255 -24.35 23.41 38.42
N ALA A 256 -23.10 22.95 38.47
CA ALA A 256 -22.38 22.72 39.73
C ALA A 256 -22.22 24.00 40.57
N LYS A 257 -22.08 25.17 39.93
CA LYS A 257 -22.01 26.48 40.62
C LYS A 257 -23.36 27.03 41.06
N ALA A 258 -24.49 26.49 40.56
CA ALA A 258 -25.81 26.91 41.00
C ALA A 258 -26.20 26.26 42.34
N ASP A 259 -25.66 25.07 42.63
CA ASP A 259 -25.92 24.32 43.87
C ASP A 259 -25.10 24.87 45.06
N ASP A 260 -23.89 25.36 44.83
CA ASP A 260 -23.10 26.10 45.82
C ASP A 260 -23.42 27.59 45.73
N GLY A 261 -24.20 28.14 46.67
CA GLY A 261 -24.75 29.52 46.70
C GLY A 261 -23.77 30.71 46.70
N TRP A 262 -22.63 30.60 46.03
CA TRP A 262 -21.63 31.65 45.79
C TRP A 262 -21.58 32.02 44.31
N THR A 263 -22.16 33.16 43.94
CA THR A 263 -22.06 33.69 42.57
C THR A 263 -20.66 34.24 42.27
N VAL A 264 -19.94 33.61 41.33
CA VAL A 264 -18.67 34.13 40.80
C VAL A 264 -18.95 35.37 39.93
N VAL A 265 -18.51 36.55 40.39
CA VAL A 265 -18.55 37.78 39.59
C VAL A 265 -17.63 37.63 38.38
N GLN A 266 -18.20 37.37 37.21
CA GLN A 266 -17.42 37.36 35.97
C GLN A 266 -16.98 38.79 35.63
N ALA A 267 -15.69 39.06 35.80
CA ALA A 267 -15.10 40.32 35.34
C ALA A 267 -15.30 40.46 33.82
N LYS A 268 -15.88 41.60 33.40
CA LYS A 268 -16.18 41.92 31.99
C LYS A 268 -15.01 41.51 31.08
N ARG A 269 -15.33 40.58 30.19
CA ARG A 269 -14.53 39.96 29.13
C ARG A 269 -13.93 41.03 28.19
N GLY A 270 -12.84 41.67 28.61
CA GLY A 270 -12.06 42.60 27.77
C GLY A 270 -10.55 42.30 27.76
N ARG A 271 -10.10 41.39 28.63
CA ARG A 271 -8.69 41.00 28.70
C ARG A 271 -8.62 39.49 28.79
N LYS A 272 -8.20 38.82 27.70
CA LYS A 272 -7.78 37.41 27.76
C LYS A 272 -6.62 37.33 28.76
N LYS A 273 -6.93 36.99 30.01
CA LYS A 273 -5.94 36.49 30.96
C LYS A 273 -5.78 35.00 30.65
N THR A 274 -4.58 34.63 30.26
CA THR A 274 -4.07 33.25 30.21
C THR A 274 -3.92 32.70 31.63
N THR A 275 -5.05 32.56 32.33
CA THR A 275 -5.13 31.92 33.65
C THR A 275 -6.41 31.09 33.64
N ALA A 276 -6.38 30.03 32.84
CA ALA A 276 -7.32 28.94 32.89
C ALA A 276 -6.49 27.65 32.78
N ASP A 277 -5.59 27.48 33.76
CA ASP A 277 -5.08 26.21 34.27
C ASP A 277 -4.04 26.53 35.34
N ASP A 278 -4.45 26.56 36.61
CA ASP A 278 -3.54 26.73 37.75
C ASP A 278 -3.03 25.40 38.31
N GLU A 279 -3.14 24.29 37.56
CA GLU A 279 -2.52 23.01 37.95
C GLU A 279 -1.43 22.50 36.99
N THR A 280 -1.21 23.12 35.83
CA THR A 280 -0.10 22.71 34.97
C THR A 280 0.44 23.90 34.19
N GLY A 281 1.31 24.66 34.86
CA GLY A 281 2.09 25.69 34.19
C GLY A 281 2.98 25.08 33.12
N THR A 282 2.66 25.30 31.83
CA THR A 282 3.67 25.22 30.77
C THR A 282 3.34 26.14 29.58
N THR A 283 4.06 27.26 29.57
CA THR A 283 4.67 27.93 28.41
C THR A 283 3.80 28.39 27.24
N VAL A 284 3.58 29.71 27.22
CA VAL A 284 3.36 30.48 25.99
C VAL A 284 4.54 30.27 25.04
N GLY A 285 4.25 29.66 23.88
CA GLY A 285 5.19 29.58 22.77
C GLY A 285 5.57 30.98 22.28
N GLY A 286 6.87 31.25 22.26
CA GLY A 286 7.46 32.26 21.40
C GLY A 286 7.65 33.65 22.01
N ILE A 287 8.44 33.79 23.07
CA ILE A 287 9.45 34.85 23.23
C ILE A 287 10.52 34.32 24.19
N ARG A 288 11.78 34.45 23.78
CA ARG A 288 13.02 33.97 24.44
C ARG A 288 12.99 34.08 25.97
N ALA A 289 12.94 32.92 26.64
CA ALA A 289 13.05 32.77 28.09
C ALA A 289 14.27 33.48 28.70
N ALA A 290 15.38 33.59 27.95
CA ALA A 290 16.61 34.25 28.39
C ALA A 290 16.47 35.76 28.70
N THR A 291 15.43 36.43 28.24
CA THR A 291 15.18 37.87 28.54
C THR A 291 14.05 38.13 29.54
N ALA A 292 13.40 37.06 30.02
CA ALA A 292 12.35 37.14 31.03
C ALA A 292 12.92 37.10 32.45
N ASP A 293 14.00 36.34 32.69
CA ASP A 293 14.57 36.20 34.04
C ASP A 293 15.19 37.51 34.58
N GLY A 294 15.75 38.37 33.71
CA GLY A 294 16.27 39.68 34.10
C GLY A 294 15.19 40.76 34.34
N ARG A 295 13.92 40.45 34.07
CA ARG A 295 12.77 41.37 34.29
C ARG A 295 11.81 40.88 35.37
N ARG A 296 12.24 39.92 36.20
CA ARG A 296 11.71 39.83 37.56
C ARG A 296 12.19 41.08 38.28
N LYS A 297 11.43 42.17 38.15
CA LYS A 297 11.53 43.29 39.08
C LYS A 297 11.39 42.65 40.45
N GLU A 298 12.49 42.58 41.20
CA GLU A 298 12.37 42.46 42.64
C GLU A 298 11.29 43.45 43.03
N VAL A 299 10.24 42.95 43.68
CA VAL A 299 9.25 43.81 44.30
C VAL A 299 10.08 44.69 45.20
N LYS A 300 10.37 45.91 44.73
CA LYS A 300 11.13 46.88 45.51
C LYS A 300 10.35 46.97 46.79
N LYS A 301 10.87 46.35 47.86
CA LYS A 301 10.38 46.58 49.21
C LYS A 301 10.25 48.09 49.26
N ILE A 302 9.05 48.56 49.57
CA ILE A 302 8.77 49.99 49.73
C ILE A 302 9.55 50.38 51.00
N ALA A 303 10.87 50.42 50.91
CA ALA A 303 11.70 51.19 51.78
C ALA A 303 11.27 52.63 51.52
N ASN A 304 10.97 53.36 52.59
CA ASN A 304 10.30 54.65 52.63
C ASN A 304 11.03 55.80 51.89
N GLU A 305 11.95 55.50 50.97
CA GLU A 305 12.83 56.42 50.24
C GLU A 305 12.13 57.18 49.10
N GLN A 306 10.88 56.83 48.77
CA GLN A 306 10.08 57.47 47.71
C GLN A 306 8.61 57.63 48.13
N PHE A 307 8.37 58.10 49.35
CA PHE A 307 7.02 58.32 49.84
C PHE A 307 6.32 59.48 49.11
N TYR A 308 7.06 60.53 48.74
CA TYR A 308 6.49 61.72 48.10
C TYR A 308 6.87 61.85 46.62
N ARG A 309 5.92 62.32 45.80
CA ARG A 309 6.10 62.57 44.36
C ARG A 309 7.22 63.55 44.04
N PHE A 310 7.51 64.50 44.93
CA PHE A 310 8.60 65.46 44.74
C PHE A 310 9.98 64.77 44.84
N GLN A 311 10.13 63.74 45.68
CA GLN A 311 11.39 62.99 45.81
C GLN A 311 11.76 62.30 44.51
N THR A 312 10.79 61.71 43.81
CA THR A 312 11.01 61.11 42.49
C THR A 312 11.35 62.15 41.42
N LYS A 313 10.75 63.35 41.49
CA LYS A 313 11.06 64.45 40.55
C LYS A 313 12.45 65.02 40.79
N GLU A 314 12.83 65.24 42.05
CA GLU A 314 14.15 65.74 42.45
C GLU A 314 15.24 64.77 42.03
N LYS A 315 15.07 63.46 42.30
CA LYS A 315 16.01 62.40 41.89
C LYS A 315 16.22 62.36 40.37
N ARG A 316 15.15 62.43 39.58
CA ARG A 316 15.28 62.50 38.11
C ARG A 316 15.99 63.77 37.66
N ARG A 317 15.75 64.90 38.33
CA ARG A 317 16.38 66.17 37.98
C ARG A 317 17.88 66.16 38.31
N SER A 318 18.28 65.61 39.46
CA SER A 318 19.69 65.46 39.84
C SER A 318 20.41 64.50 38.89
N GLU A 319 19.78 63.37 38.54
CA GLU A 319 20.32 62.43 37.55
C GLU A 319 20.58 63.10 36.18
N ILE A 320 19.64 63.93 35.71
CA ILE A 320 19.81 64.67 34.45
C ILE A 320 20.96 65.68 34.55
N MET A 321 21.07 66.43 35.66
CA MET A 321 22.16 67.39 35.85
C MET A 321 23.53 66.71 35.91
N GLU A 322 23.64 65.57 36.61
CA GLU A 322 24.88 64.78 36.65
C GLU A 322 25.28 64.27 35.27
N LEU A 323 24.32 63.82 34.46
CA LEU A 323 24.58 63.36 33.09
C LEU A 323 25.03 64.51 32.18
N GLN A 324 24.44 65.70 32.33
CA GLN A 324 24.86 66.89 31.59
C GLN A 324 26.30 67.30 31.96
N ALA A 325 26.64 67.31 33.24
CA ALA A 325 28.00 67.62 33.71
C ALA A 325 29.03 66.63 33.14
N LYS A 326 28.75 65.31 33.23
CA LYS A 326 29.62 64.27 32.64
C LYS A 326 29.77 64.42 31.13
N PHE A 327 28.69 64.79 30.44
CA PHE A 327 28.73 65.02 28.99
C PHE A 327 29.61 66.22 28.61
N GLU A 328 29.57 67.31 29.38
CA GLU A 328 30.43 68.46 29.18
C GLU A 328 31.91 68.11 29.42
N GLU A 329 32.21 67.36 30.47
CA GLU A 329 33.56 66.85 30.75
C GLU A 329 34.07 65.97 29.60
N ASP A 330 33.25 65.04 29.10
CA ASP A 330 33.59 64.17 27.98
C ASP A 330 33.79 64.95 26.68
N LYS A 331 32.95 65.95 26.43
CA LYS A 331 33.10 66.85 25.28
C LYS A 331 34.44 67.59 25.33
N GLN A 332 34.84 68.08 26.50
CA GLN A 332 36.15 68.70 26.70
C GLN A 332 37.30 67.70 26.52
N ARG A 333 37.17 66.49 27.05
CA ARG A 333 38.17 65.41 26.90
C ARG A 333 38.37 65.05 25.43
N ILE A 334 37.29 64.88 24.67
CA ILE A 334 37.34 64.60 23.24
C ILE A 334 37.97 65.76 22.46
N ALA A 335 37.64 67.01 22.80
CA ALA A 335 38.24 68.18 22.16
C ALA A 335 39.77 68.22 22.37
N ARG A 336 40.24 67.94 23.60
CA ARG A 336 41.69 67.83 23.90
C ARG A 336 42.36 66.71 23.10
N LEU A 337 41.74 65.54 23.00
CA LEU A 337 42.26 64.42 22.20
C LEU A 337 42.29 64.75 20.71
N LYS A 338 41.27 65.42 20.18
CA LYS A 338 41.25 65.89 18.79
C LYS A 338 42.36 66.89 18.51
N ALA A 339 42.58 67.86 19.40
CA ALA A 339 43.64 68.84 19.27
C ALA A 339 45.05 68.22 19.36
N ALA A 340 45.22 67.19 20.21
CA ALA A 340 46.48 66.46 20.33
C ALA A 340 46.81 65.58 19.11
N ARG A 341 45.78 65.13 18.37
CA ARG A 341 45.97 64.34 17.14
C ARG A 341 46.41 65.24 15.99
N LYS A 342 47.73 65.33 15.77
CA LYS A 342 48.30 65.91 14.54
C LYS A 342 48.26 64.86 13.44
N PHE A 343 47.34 65.04 12.48
CA PHE A 343 47.25 64.20 11.29
C PHE A 343 48.49 64.42 10.41
N LYS A 344 49.24 63.35 10.15
CA LYS A 344 50.35 63.31 9.18
C LYS A 344 49.91 62.46 8.00
N PRO A 345 49.43 63.06 6.88
CA PRO A 345 49.21 62.31 5.66
C PRO A 345 50.57 61.86 5.09
N LEU A 346 50.62 60.64 4.55
CA LEU A 346 51.75 60.09 3.80
C LEU A 346 51.86 60.74 2.42
#